data_AF-A0A973U1T3-F1
#
_entry.id   AF-A0A973U1T3-F1
#
_cell.length_a   1.000
_cell.length_b   1.000
_cell.length_c   1.000
_cell.angle_alpha   90.00
_cell.angle_beta   90.00
_cell.angle_gamma   90.00
#
_symmetry.space_group_name_H-M   'P 1'
#
loop_
_entity.id
_entity.type
_entity.pdbx_description
1 polymer ?
#
loop_
_entity_poly.entity_id
_entity_poly.type
_entity_poly.pdbx_seq_one_letter_code
_entity_poly.pdbx_strand_id
1 'polypeptide(L)'
;MGLQINPPSRLEGPEGAADNGDDWGTRIAKLIPAEALGLYGSAAALVPETNPWRTGALWIVVLVACGLLVLIRSRSALDPQTRKPQVGAIVISLVSFFIWLIAVGSPPSPIRLPEELQFAGPLAALLWGTMVPYFYRGE
;
A
#
# COMPACT_ATOMS: atom_id res chain seq x y z
N MET A 1 2.62 -60.31 26.92
CA MET A 1 2.46 -59.07 27.72
C MET A 1 3.21 -57.96 27.00
N GLY A 2 2.53 -57.25 26.10
CA GLY A 2 3.10 -56.10 25.39
C GLY A 2 2.45 -54.83 25.92
N LEU A 3 3.23 -53.94 26.53
CA LEU A 3 2.80 -52.63 26.97
C LEU A 3 2.58 -51.75 25.73
N GLN A 4 1.32 -51.50 25.36
CA GLN A 4 0.97 -50.42 24.44
C GLN A 4 1.15 -49.09 25.18
N ILE A 5 2.28 -48.43 24.93
CA ILE A 5 2.50 -47.04 25.28
C ILE A 5 1.68 -46.18 24.31
N ASN A 6 0.55 -45.68 24.79
CA ASN A 6 -0.26 -44.68 24.11
C ASN A 6 0.51 -43.35 24.13
N PRO A 7 0.88 -42.74 22.99
CA PRO A 7 1.50 -41.43 23.02
C PRO A 7 0.51 -40.40 23.58
N PRO A 8 1.00 -39.37 24.31
CA PRO A 8 0.13 -38.33 24.83
C PRO A 8 -0.60 -37.67 23.67
N SER A 9 -1.92 -37.61 23.78
CA SER A 9 -2.82 -36.86 22.91
C SER A 9 -2.16 -35.52 22.61
N ARG A 10 -1.70 -35.34 21.38
CA ARG A 10 -1.29 -34.03 20.89
C ARG A 10 -2.48 -33.14 21.18
N LEU A 11 -2.27 -32.08 21.97
CA LEU A 11 -3.26 -31.04 22.09
C LEU A 11 -3.48 -30.51 20.67
N GLU A 12 -4.51 -31.04 20.01
CA GLU A 12 -5.18 -30.39 18.89
C GLU A 12 -5.75 -29.11 19.50
N GLY A 13 -4.85 -28.12 19.68
CA GLY A 13 -5.26 -26.74 19.81
C GLY A 13 -6.20 -26.47 18.65
N PRO A 14 -7.31 -25.76 18.88
CA PRO A 14 -8.44 -25.74 17.98
C PRO A 14 -7.96 -25.53 16.56
N GLU A 15 -8.09 -26.58 15.75
CA GLU A 15 -8.05 -26.49 14.30
C GLU A 15 -9.24 -25.62 13.92
N GLY A 16 -9.04 -24.30 14.02
CA GLY A 16 -9.88 -23.28 13.44
C GLY A 16 -9.71 -23.33 11.93
N ALA A 17 -10.25 -24.38 11.32
CA ALA A 17 -10.50 -24.43 9.91
C ALA A 17 -11.53 -23.35 9.53
N ALA A 18 -11.32 -22.80 8.33
CA ALA A 18 -12.25 -22.06 7.47
C ALA A 18 -12.21 -20.51 7.55
N ASP A 19 -11.32 -19.96 6.72
CA ASP A 19 -11.62 -19.08 5.58
C ASP A 19 -12.68 -17.99 5.77
N ASN A 20 -12.26 -16.71 5.76
CA ASN A 20 -13.10 -15.56 5.39
C ASN A 20 -12.27 -14.29 5.11
N GLY A 21 -11.42 -14.33 4.07
CA GLY A 21 -10.76 -13.15 3.48
C GLY A 21 -9.67 -12.51 4.35
N ASP A 22 -8.63 -11.99 3.71
CA ASP A 22 -7.47 -11.37 4.35
C ASP A 22 -7.79 -10.60 5.64
N ASP A 23 -6.99 -10.81 6.69
CA ASP A 23 -7.09 -10.06 7.94
C ASP A 23 -7.14 -8.53 7.66
N TRP A 24 -7.92 -7.77 8.43
CA TRP A 24 -8.17 -6.35 8.16
C TRP A 24 -6.87 -5.54 8.07
N GLY A 25 -5.88 -5.89 8.91
CA GLY A 25 -4.53 -5.32 8.86
C GLY A 25 -3.79 -5.64 7.55
N THR A 26 -3.93 -6.86 7.03
CA THR A 26 -3.38 -7.27 5.74
C THR A 26 -4.02 -6.49 4.59
N ARG A 27 -5.32 -6.22 4.66
CA ARG A 27 -6.02 -5.37 3.67
C ARG A 27 -5.48 -3.96 3.68
N ILE A 28 -5.25 -3.37 4.86
CA ILE A 28 -4.63 -2.05 4.97
C ILE A 28 -3.20 -2.05 4.45
N ALA A 29 -2.39 -3.05 4.81
CA ALA A 29 -1.02 -3.17 4.32
C ALA A 29 -0.98 -3.28 2.78
N LYS A 30 -1.92 -4.00 2.17
CA LYS A 30 -2.09 -4.07 0.72
C LYS A 30 -2.48 -2.73 0.08
N LEU A 31 -2.97 -1.76 0.82
CA LEU A 31 -3.39 -0.45 0.31
C LEU A 31 -2.29 0.61 0.38
N ILE A 32 -1.23 0.35 1.14
CA ILE A 32 -0.07 1.23 1.23
C ILE A 32 0.91 0.81 0.14
N PRO A 33 1.16 1.65 -0.88
CA PRO A 33 2.16 1.36 -1.89
C PRO A 33 3.55 1.64 -1.33
N ALA A 34 4.01 0.80 -0.41
CA ALA A 34 5.24 0.99 0.35
C ALA A 34 6.46 1.05 -0.58
N GLU A 35 6.49 0.28 -1.67
CA GLU A 35 7.59 0.34 -2.63
C GLU A 35 7.63 1.68 -3.36
N ALA A 36 6.48 2.21 -3.78
CA ALA A 36 6.41 3.50 -4.46
C ALA A 36 6.71 4.67 -3.54
N LEU A 37 6.22 4.63 -2.29
CA LEU A 37 6.52 5.66 -1.28
C LEU A 37 7.99 5.64 -0.86
N GLY A 38 8.56 4.44 -0.66
CA GLY A 38 9.98 4.26 -0.37
C GLY A 38 10.86 4.79 -1.50
N LEU A 39 10.55 4.44 -2.74
CA LEU A 39 11.26 4.95 -3.92
C LEU A 39 11.11 6.47 -4.05
N TYR A 40 9.88 6.98 -3.92
CA TYR A 40 9.61 8.40 -4.00
C TYR A 40 10.37 9.18 -2.94
N GLY A 41 10.29 8.79 -1.67
CA GLY A 41 10.97 9.46 -0.57
C GLY A 41 12.48 9.47 -0.73
N SER A 42 13.05 8.33 -1.14
CA SER A 42 14.50 8.20 -1.37
C SER A 42 14.97 9.09 -2.53
N ALA A 43 14.23 9.10 -3.65
CA ALA A 43 14.57 9.93 -4.81
C ALA A 43 14.31 11.43 -4.56
N ALA A 44 13.25 11.79 -3.83
CA ALA A 44 12.95 13.16 -3.46
C ALA A 44 14.05 13.76 -2.56
N ALA A 45 14.66 12.95 -1.69
CA ALA A 45 15.78 13.37 -0.85
C ALA A 45 17.06 13.70 -1.65
N LEU A 46 17.20 13.17 -2.87
CA LEU A 46 18.31 13.46 -3.77
C LEU A 46 18.13 14.78 -4.54
N VAL A 47 16.92 15.36 -4.56
CA VAL A 47 16.64 16.59 -5.29
C VAL A 47 16.81 17.81 -4.38
N PRO A 48 17.84 18.66 -4.59
CA PRO A 48 18.11 19.78 -3.72
C PRO A 48 16.98 20.80 -3.69
N GLU A 49 16.71 21.36 -2.51
CA GLU A 49 15.63 22.34 -2.30
C GLU A 49 15.82 23.63 -3.10
N THR A 50 17.07 24.01 -3.30
CA THR A 50 17.51 25.21 -4.00
C THR A 50 17.43 25.10 -5.51
N ASN A 51 17.11 23.91 -6.06
CA ASN A 51 17.05 23.71 -7.50
C ASN A 51 15.75 24.32 -8.07
N PRO A 52 15.81 25.27 -9.04
CA PRO A 52 14.63 25.86 -9.66
C PRO A 52 13.75 24.83 -10.41
N TRP A 53 14.33 23.69 -10.80
CA TRP A 53 13.63 22.59 -11.48
C TRP A 53 13.14 21.50 -10.53
N ARG A 54 13.24 21.70 -9.21
CA ARG A 54 12.88 20.69 -8.20
C ARG A 54 11.48 20.14 -8.40
N THR A 55 10.47 20.99 -8.60
CA THR A 55 9.09 20.55 -8.80
C THR A 55 8.97 19.63 -10.02
N GLY A 56 9.64 19.97 -11.13
CA GLY A 56 9.67 19.13 -12.33
C GLY A 56 10.33 17.78 -12.08
N ALA A 57 11.47 17.77 -11.37
CA ALA A 57 12.17 16.55 -11.00
C ALA A 57 11.31 15.64 -10.10
N LEU A 58 10.61 16.20 -9.10
CA LEU A 58 9.70 15.44 -8.24
C LEU A 58 8.54 14.82 -9.03
N TRP A 59 7.97 15.55 -10.01
CA TRP A 59 6.95 14.97 -10.90
C TRP A 59 7.48 13.81 -11.75
N ILE A 60 8.73 13.88 -12.22
CA ILE A 60 9.37 12.75 -12.91
C ILE A 60 9.49 11.55 -11.97
N VAL A 61 9.89 11.76 -10.72
CA VAL A 61 9.96 10.68 -9.72
C VAL A 61 8.57 10.09 -9.45
N VAL A 62 7.52 10.92 -9.34
CA VAL A 62 6.13 10.47 -9.23
C VAL A 62 5.74 9.59 -10.42
N LEU A 63 6.06 10.00 -11.66
CA LEU A 63 5.76 9.21 -12.86
C LEU A 63 6.47 7.85 -12.85
N VAL A 64 7.75 7.81 -12.45
CA VAL A 64 8.52 6.57 -12.32
C VAL A 64 7.91 5.67 -11.24
N ALA A 65 7.54 6.23 -10.09
CA ALA A 65 6.90 5.49 -9.00
C ALA A 65 5.54 4.91 -9.42
N CYS A 66 4.71 5.68 -10.13
CA CYS A 66 3.45 5.21 -10.72
C CYS A 66 3.67 4.08 -11.73
N GLY A 67 4.65 4.23 -12.64
CA GLY A 67 4.99 3.20 -13.61
C GLY A 67 5.43 1.89 -12.94
N LEU A 68 6.24 1.99 -11.89
CA LEU A 68 6.66 0.83 -11.10
C LEU A 68 5.48 0.18 -10.37
N LEU A 69 4.58 0.98 -9.79
CA LEU A 69 3.35 0.50 -9.15
C LEU A 69 2.50 -0.34 -10.10
N VAL A 70 2.28 0.18 -11.30
CA VAL A 70 1.52 -0.52 -12.35
C VAL A 70 2.25 -1.79 -12.80
N LEU A 71 3.58 -1.76 -12.93
CA LEU A 71 4.39 -2.94 -13.27
C LEU A 71 4.33 -4.03 -12.20
N ILE A 72 4.53 -3.68 -10.93
CA ILE A 72 4.47 -4.63 -9.81
C ILE A 72 3.07 -5.23 -9.74
N ARG A 73 2.03 -4.40 -9.77
CA ARG A 73 0.64 -4.88 -9.69
C ARG A 73 0.21 -5.66 -10.91
N SER A 74 0.64 -5.31 -12.11
CA SER A 74 0.33 -6.12 -13.31
C SER A 74 1.01 -7.49 -13.29
N ARG A 75 2.17 -7.62 -12.64
CA ARG A 75 2.89 -8.89 -12.45
C ARG A 75 2.36 -9.72 -11.28
N SER A 76 1.99 -9.09 -10.18
CA SER A 76 1.55 -9.75 -8.94
C SER A 76 0.04 -10.01 -8.87
N ALA A 77 -0.79 -9.18 -9.49
CA ALA A 77 -2.25 -9.32 -9.47
C ALA A 77 -2.77 -10.14 -10.64
N LEU A 78 -2.16 -11.31 -10.88
CA LEU A 78 -2.76 -12.35 -11.72
C LEU A 78 -3.79 -13.08 -10.85
N ASP A 79 -5.05 -12.77 -11.07
CA ASP A 79 -6.18 -13.49 -10.47
C ASP A 79 -6.01 -15.03 -10.71
N PRO A 80 -5.96 -15.86 -9.65
CA PRO A 80 -5.78 -17.31 -9.77
C PRO A 80 -6.86 -18.00 -10.62
N GLN A 81 -8.06 -17.42 -10.70
CA GLN A 81 -9.21 -17.97 -11.43
C GLN A 81 -9.37 -17.36 -12.83
N THR A 82 -9.12 -16.06 -13.00
CA THR A 82 -9.36 -15.38 -14.30
C THR A 82 -8.10 -15.02 -15.08
N ARG A 83 -6.90 -15.10 -14.47
CA ARG A 83 -5.61 -14.64 -15.03
C ARG A 83 -5.64 -13.20 -15.56
N LYS A 84 -6.60 -12.38 -15.12
CA LYS A 84 -6.69 -10.98 -15.52
C LYS A 84 -6.02 -10.09 -14.48
N PRO A 85 -5.38 -8.99 -14.90
CA PRO A 85 -4.88 -7.99 -13.97
C PRO A 85 -6.06 -7.40 -13.19
N GLN A 86 -6.01 -7.43 -11.85
CA GLN A 86 -7.00 -6.75 -11.02
C GLN A 86 -6.87 -5.23 -11.15
N VAL A 87 -7.56 -4.65 -12.13
CA VAL A 87 -7.55 -3.22 -12.42
C VAL A 87 -8.00 -2.39 -11.21
N GLY A 88 -8.94 -2.91 -10.41
CA GLY A 88 -9.40 -2.27 -9.18
C GLY A 88 -8.27 -2.03 -8.17
N ALA A 89 -7.44 -3.06 -7.92
CA ALA A 89 -6.30 -2.94 -7.01
C ALA A 89 -5.24 -1.94 -7.52
N ILE A 90 -5.05 -1.83 -8.84
CA ILE A 90 -4.14 -0.84 -9.45
C ILE A 90 -4.65 0.58 -9.21
N VAL A 91 -5.94 0.83 -9.51
CA VAL A 91 -6.55 2.16 -9.33
C VAL A 91 -6.50 2.59 -7.86
N ILE A 92 -6.85 1.68 -6.94
CA ILE A 92 -6.81 1.98 -5.51
C ILE A 92 -5.38 2.29 -5.06
N SER A 93 -4.38 1.54 -5.54
CA SER A 93 -2.98 1.79 -5.19
C SER A 93 -2.47 3.13 -5.71
N LEU A 94 -2.89 3.53 -6.92
CA LEU A 94 -2.55 4.84 -7.48
C LEU A 94 -3.19 5.98 -6.66
N VAL A 95 -4.47 5.87 -6.34
CA VAL A 95 -5.17 6.89 -5.53
C VAL A 95 -4.53 6.99 -4.14
N SER A 96 -4.24 5.86 -3.49
CA SER A 96 -3.51 5.83 -2.23
C SER A 96 -2.16 6.54 -2.34
N PHE A 97 -1.39 6.28 -3.41
CA PHE A 97 -0.09 6.92 -3.60
C PHE A 97 -0.19 8.45 -3.67
N PHE A 98 -1.17 9.00 -4.40
CA PHE A 98 -1.39 10.44 -4.47
C PHE A 98 -1.82 11.03 -3.13
N ILE A 99 -2.70 10.35 -2.40
CA ILE A 99 -3.11 10.80 -1.06
C ILE A 99 -1.90 10.84 -0.12
N TRP A 100 -1.04 9.83 -0.18
CA TRP A 100 0.19 9.80 0.60
C TRP A 100 1.21 10.87 0.17
N LEU A 101 1.31 11.19 -1.13
CA LEU A 101 2.13 12.32 -1.61
C LEU A 101 1.67 13.66 -1.05
N ILE A 102 0.36 13.85 -0.92
CA ILE A 102 -0.21 15.05 -0.28
C ILE A 102 0.06 15.00 1.23
N ALA A 103 -0.05 13.83 1.86
CA ALA A 103 0.20 13.63 3.29
C ALA A 103 1.66 13.88 3.71
N VAL A 104 2.62 13.56 2.83
CA VAL A 104 4.05 13.84 3.03
C VAL A 104 4.33 15.35 3.16
N GLY A 105 3.50 16.20 2.56
CA GLY A 105 3.59 17.65 2.73
C GLY A 105 4.81 18.31 2.08
N SER A 106 4.91 19.62 2.26
CA SER A 106 6.06 20.43 1.80
C SER A 106 7.22 20.32 2.80
N PRO A 107 8.50 20.36 2.37
CA PRO A 107 9.04 20.51 1.01
C PRO A 107 9.08 19.29 0.06
N PRO A 108 9.03 18.02 0.52
CA PRO A 108 9.28 16.88 -0.35
C PRO A 108 8.12 16.56 -1.30
N SER A 109 6.91 17.08 -1.11
CA SER A 109 5.79 16.88 -2.06
C SER A 109 5.82 17.86 -3.23
N PRO A 110 5.55 17.43 -4.48
CA PRO A 110 5.34 18.34 -5.60
C PRO A 110 4.04 19.15 -5.45
N ILE A 111 3.12 18.69 -4.58
CA ILE A 111 1.84 19.34 -4.30
C ILE A 111 2.02 20.22 -3.08
N ARG A 112 1.97 21.54 -3.27
CA ARG A 112 2.04 22.51 -2.17
C ARG A 112 0.64 22.91 -1.77
N LEU A 113 0.23 22.48 -0.58
CA LEU A 113 -0.96 23.01 0.08
C LEU A 113 -0.61 24.31 0.83
N PRO A 114 -1.56 25.24 0.99
CA PRO A 114 -1.42 26.37 1.92
C PRO A 114 -1.03 25.86 3.31
N GLU A 115 -0.23 26.62 4.05
CA GLU A 115 0.31 26.22 5.36
C GLU A 115 -0.81 25.84 6.35
N GLU A 116 -1.89 26.61 6.32
CA GLU A 116 -3.12 26.41 7.09
C GLU A 116 -3.89 25.13 6.73
N LEU A 117 -3.59 24.49 5.59
CA LEU A 117 -4.24 23.25 5.13
C LEU A 117 -3.30 22.04 5.09
N GLN A 118 -2.07 22.14 5.62
CA GLN A 118 -1.13 21.01 5.58
C GLN A 118 -1.64 19.76 6.32
N PHE A 119 -2.49 19.92 7.33
CA PHE A 119 -3.13 18.81 8.04
C PHE A 119 -4.11 18.01 7.16
N ALA A 120 -4.59 18.59 6.05
CA ALA A 120 -5.58 17.94 5.19
C ALA A 120 -5.03 16.69 4.50
N GLY A 121 -3.72 16.67 4.17
CA GLY A 121 -3.08 15.51 3.55
C GLY A 121 -3.08 14.28 4.45
N PRO A 122 -2.48 14.34 5.65
CA PRO A 122 -2.51 13.24 6.62
C PRO A 122 -3.93 12.83 7.01
N LEU A 123 -4.85 13.79 7.16
CA LEU A 123 -6.25 13.51 7.49
C LEU A 123 -6.95 12.75 6.35
N ALA A 124 -6.72 13.13 5.09
CA ALA A 124 -7.21 12.39 3.94
C ALA A 124 -6.61 10.97 3.86
N ALA A 125 -5.32 10.80 4.21
CA ALA A 125 -4.68 9.48 4.27
C ALA A 125 -5.30 8.58 5.34
N LEU A 126 -5.62 9.13 6.52
CA LEU A 126 -6.30 8.40 7.59
C LEU A 126 -7.73 8.01 7.21
N LEU A 127 -8.50 8.95 6.65
CA LEU A 127 -9.87 8.67 6.19
C LEU A 127 -9.88 7.64 5.06
N TRP A 128 -8.97 7.77 4.10
CA TRP A 128 -8.85 6.82 3.00
C TRP A 128 -8.40 5.43 3.47
N GLY A 129 -7.36 5.36 4.31
CA GLY A 129 -6.85 4.10 4.85
C GLY A 129 -7.88 3.34 5.70
N THR A 130 -8.80 4.06 6.35
CA THR A 130 -9.89 3.45 7.14
C THR A 130 -11.13 3.12 6.31
N MET A 131 -11.49 3.95 5.32
CA MET A 131 -12.65 3.73 4.46
C MET A 131 -12.44 2.62 3.44
N VAL A 132 -11.30 2.56 2.76
CA VAL A 132 -11.09 1.60 1.66
C VAL A 132 -11.23 0.13 2.09
N PRO A 133 -10.70 -0.35 3.23
CA PRO A 133 -10.92 -1.75 3.65
C PRO A 133 -12.39 -2.06 3.99
N TYR A 134 -13.23 -1.04 4.21
CA TYR A 134 -14.67 -1.22 4.37
C TYR A 134 -15.38 -1.51 3.04
N PHE A 135 -14.94 -0.86 1.96
CA PHE A 135 -15.57 -0.97 0.63
C PHE A 135 -14.90 -1.99 -0.31
N TYR A 136 -13.61 -2.28 -0.13
CA TYR A 136 -12.86 -3.20 -0.99
C TYR A 136 -12.32 -4.37 -0.17
N ARG A 137 -12.96 -5.54 -0.35
CA ARG A 137 -12.45 -6.83 0.13
C ARG A 137 -11.48 -7.33 -0.94
N GLY A 138 -10.20 -6.98 -0.80
CA GLY A 138 -9.17 -7.41 -1.75
C GLY A 138 -9.16 -8.94 -1.83
N GLU A 139 -9.53 -9.46 -2.99
CA GLU A 139 -9.23 -10.83 -3.42
C GLU A 139 -7.80 -10.87 -3.99
#